data_AF-A0A6A7BLS4-F1
#
_entry.id   AF-A0A6A7BLS4-F1
#
_cell.length_a   1.000
_cell.length_b   1.000
_cell.length_c   1.000
_cell.angle_alpha   90.00
_cell.angle_beta   90.00
_cell.angle_gamma   90.00
#
_symmetry.space_group_name_H-M   'P 1'
#
loop_
_entity.id
_entity.type
_entity.pdbx_description
1 polymer ?
#
loop_
_entity_poly.entity_id
_entity_poly.type
_entity_poly.pdbx_seq_one_letter_code
_entity_poly.pdbx_strand_id
1 'polypeptide(L)'
;MSLLRPSCAALARRLCTAQSHLESASRSPIIGLLQTYRKSRPQCRSFSHSHRYYANVVDTPHMPTNPEHRKRTVRIGPLPRGAVKEAVIHRIFKGKLSSAEGNNVLRILHHRRTAGSLADYGVDNLGKQFTHVNRELALEGLNWLREHYPIDEARAAEEWAEKEANRISYELWLADPETESKYKDPARAFKEQLEKEEQERLRQGGKEQKIGILHVGKSQFERNIEEKRKARLDEMARKAEEKEQNERDMEAKLATGEWVRTPTGTQLMKPGQDTYVDVFGREQVSRRKEEMEKYAKLSDATGAKSEAELLAKTTLAQRLYPMTAFVFFTIVLSVSIAHFYTSPSPSYRIFPDLSLTTATIAGLVAANAIVAICWRIMPLWPFMTRFFMHVPGYPRAVQSILNVFSHVQYEHFLANMMMLVLVGPVCCDLVGRGTFMATYISAGAVGTLASLYWANLGRGNISAHSVGASAAIWGIAALYCLLTDQERLKIPFVKDQEVAFWPKMLFAAFVALEIFNAFKGRAKTLDHASHFGGMAVGIATAGYMRATGFSEKRIGGVEKDGVQSRAGTEGKTVDVGAIAAQGAAEVKESLVGSKK
;
A
#
# COMPACT_ATOMS: atom_id res chain seq x y z
N MET A 1 1.23 19.01 20.11
CA MET A 1 2.60 18.68 19.69
C MET A 1 2.49 17.48 18.75
N SER A 2 2.60 17.66 17.43
CA SER A 2 3.87 17.63 16.66
C SER A 2 4.63 16.32 16.89
N LEU A 3 5.07 15.53 15.92
CA LEU A 3 5.11 15.55 14.45
C LEU A 3 5.64 14.14 14.13
N LEU A 4 5.02 13.41 13.19
CA LEU A 4 5.64 12.33 12.39
C LEU A 4 4.50 11.59 11.67
N ARG A 5 4.30 11.88 10.39
CA ARG A 5 4.31 10.87 9.33
C ARG A 5 4.10 11.49 7.94
N PRO A 6 4.52 10.75 6.90
CA PRO A 6 4.88 11.25 5.59
C PRO A 6 3.80 10.94 4.55
N SER A 7 3.91 11.53 3.36
CA SER A 7 3.92 10.77 2.11
C SER A 7 4.09 11.71 0.93
N CYS A 8 5.22 11.57 0.26
CA CYS A 8 5.36 11.86 -1.15
C CYS A 8 4.36 11.01 -1.93
N ALA A 9 3.48 11.64 -2.70
CA ALA A 9 2.92 11.06 -3.93
C ALA A 9 2.10 12.11 -4.69
N ALA A 10 2.77 13.14 -5.24
CA ALA A 10 2.34 13.86 -6.45
C ALA A 10 3.16 15.13 -6.65
N LEU A 11 4.39 15.02 -7.16
CA LEU A 11 5.00 16.16 -7.88
C LEU A 11 6.12 15.78 -8.85
N ALA A 12 6.06 14.56 -9.40
CA ALA A 12 6.54 14.33 -10.75
C ALA A 12 5.54 14.99 -11.72
N ARG A 13 5.71 16.29 -12.02
CA ARG A 13 5.26 16.91 -13.30
C ARG A 13 5.50 18.42 -13.52
N ARG A 14 6.24 19.17 -12.70
CA ARG A 14 6.45 20.60 -13.01
C ARG A 14 7.80 21.12 -12.55
N LEU A 15 8.85 20.89 -13.33
CA LEU A 15 9.98 21.81 -13.49
C LEU A 15 10.66 21.50 -14.84
N CYS A 16 10.01 21.88 -15.93
CA CYS A 16 10.60 22.01 -17.25
C CYS A 16 9.96 23.23 -17.91
N THR A 17 10.43 24.43 -17.58
CA THR A 17 10.37 25.62 -18.44
C THR A 17 11.37 26.65 -17.91
N ALA A 18 12.63 26.46 -18.24
CA ALA A 18 13.57 27.57 -18.40
C ALA A 18 14.18 27.37 -19.79
N GLN A 19 13.77 28.20 -20.75
CA GLN A 19 14.41 28.28 -22.06
C GLN A 19 15.76 28.96 -21.86
N SER A 20 16.84 28.26 -22.16
CA SER A 20 18.13 28.88 -22.49
C SER A 20 18.18 29.09 -24.01
N HIS A 21 18.65 30.28 -24.41
CA HIS A 21 19.04 30.56 -25.78
C HIS A 21 20.19 29.62 -26.18
N LEU A 22 20.00 28.88 -27.26
CA LEU A 22 21.00 28.04 -27.90
C LEU A 22 21.35 28.68 -29.25
N GLU A 23 22.59 29.13 -29.40
CA GLU A 23 23.21 29.36 -30.70
C GLU A 23 23.34 28.03 -31.44
N SER A 24 23.00 28.06 -32.73
CA SER A 24 22.84 26.87 -33.56
C SER A 24 24.17 26.32 -34.06
N ALA A 25 24.33 24.99 -34.00
CA ALA A 25 25.11 24.27 -35.00
C ALA A 25 24.39 22.97 -35.40
N SER A 26 23.82 23.01 -36.60
CA SER A 26 23.46 21.96 -37.57
C SER A 26 23.02 20.58 -37.05
N ARG A 27 21.70 20.28 -37.17
CA ARG A 27 21.17 18.91 -37.32
C ARG A 27 20.01 18.85 -38.33
N SER A 28 19.91 17.67 -38.94
CA SER A 28 19.21 17.23 -40.15
C SER A 28 17.66 17.30 -40.16
N PRO A 29 17.01 17.26 -41.35
CA PRO A 29 15.68 17.87 -41.56
C PRO A 29 14.45 16.93 -41.46
N ILE A 30 14.51 15.79 -40.76
CA ILE A 30 13.41 14.78 -40.85
C ILE A 30 12.47 14.77 -39.63
N ILE A 31 12.82 15.40 -38.49
CA ILE A 31 12.01 15.35 -37.26
C ILE A 31 11.11 16.60 -37.07
N GLY A 32 11.17 17.57 -38.00
CA GLY A 32 10.44 18.85 -37.89
C GLY A 32 8.93 18.81 -38.17
N LEU A 33 8.38 17.68 -38.62
CA LEU A 33 7.01 17.62 -39.15
C LEU A 33 5.93 17.15 -38.15
N LEU A 34 6.25 16.88 -36.88
CA LEU A 34 5.30 16.30 -35.92
C LEU A 34 4.88 17.21 -34.74
N GLN A 35 5.15 18.52 -34.77
CA GLN A 35 4.88 19.41 -33.63
C GLN A 35 3.98 20.62 -33.91
N THR A 36 3.25 20.64 -35.01
CA THR A 36 2.31 21.73 -35.32
C THR A 36 0.86 21.30 -35.10
N TYR A 37 0.45 20.95 -33.88
CA TYR A 37 -0.96 21.12 -33.46
C TYR A 37 -1.12 20.97 -31.94
N ARG A 38 -1.00 22.08 -31.20
CA ARG A 38 -1.64 22.19 -29.88
C ARG A 38 -2.11 23.61 -29.60
N LYS A 39 -3.42 23.81 -29.79
CA LYS A 39 -4.16 25.03 -29.46
C LYS A 39 -4.16 25.29 -27.95
N SER A 40 -4.09 26.58 -27.61
CA SER A 40 -4.19 27.18 -26.27
C SER A 40 -5.45 26.72 -25.50
N ARG A 41 -5.30 26.39 -24.22
CA ARG A 41 -6.42 26.20 -23.27
C ARG A 41 -6.47 27.38 -22.29
N PRO A 42 -7.67 27.84 -21.88
CA PRO A 42 -7.82 29.00 -20.99
C PRO A 42 -7.46 28.65 -19.54
N GLN A 43 -6.94 29.63 -18.80
CA GLN A 43 -6.59 29.53 -17.38
C GLN A 43 -7.85 29.52 -16.49
N CYS A 44 -8.05 28.45 -15.72
CA CYS A 44 -9.03 28.42 -14.62
C CYS A 44 -8.43 29.05 -13.35
N ARG A 45 -9.25 29.86 -12.65
CA ARG A 45 -8.94 30.43 -11.32
C ARG A 45 -8.88 29.35 -10.24
N SER A 46 -7.99 29.54 -9.26
CA SER A 46 -7.84 28.68 -8.08
C SER A 46 -9.00 28.87 -7.10
N PHE A 47 -9.69 27.78 -6.75
CA PHE A 47 -10.60 27.72 -5.60
C PHE A 47 -9.76 27.52 -4.33
N SER A 48 -9.37 28.62 -3.69
CA SER A 48 -8.77 28.56 -2.36
C SER A 48 -9.16 29.79 -1.56
N HIS A 49 -10.46 29.90 -1.26
CA HIS A 49 -10.97 30.62 -0.10
C HIS A 49 -12.35 30.05 0.25
N SER A 50 -12.39 29.13 1.20
CA SER A 50 -13.62 28.78 1.92
C SER A 50 -13.29 28.68 3.41
N HIS A 51 -14.02 29.43 4.22
CA HIS A 51 -13.89 29.42 5.68
C HIS A 51 -14.14 28.02 6.23
N ARG A 52 -13.34 27.62 7.23
CA ARG A 52 -13.54 26.40 8.01
C ARG A 52 -14.85 26.51 8.79
N TYR A 53 -15.83 25.69 8.45
CA TYR A 53 -16.95 25.39 9.35
C TYR A 53 -16.57 24.18 10.20
N TYR A 54 -16.64 24.34 11.52
CA TYR A 54 -16.61 23.24 12.47
C TYR A 54 -17.98 22.56 12.46
N ALA A 55 -18.03 21.28 12.12
CA ALA A 55 -19.19 20.44 12.38
C ALA A 55 -19.00 19.78 13.75
N ASN A 56 -19.87 20.10 14.71
CA ASN A 56 -19.99 19.30 15.91
C ASN A 56 -20.72 18.00 15.55
N VAL A 57 -20.09 16.87 15.84
CA VAL A 57 -20.77 15.57 15.83
C VAL A 57 -21.71 15.58 17.04
N VAL A 58 -23.01 15.62 16.77
CA VAL A 58 -24.02 15.35 17.79
C VAL A 58 -24.07 13.84 17.95
N ASP A 59 -23.75 13.34 19.13
CA ASP A 59 -23.85 11.92 19.46
C ASP A 59 -25.28 11.44 19.21
N THR A 60 -25.44 10.42 18.37
CA THR A 60 -26.73 9.76 18.16
C THR A 60 -27.11 9.01 19.43
N PRO A 61 -28.33 9.18 19.97
CA PRO A 61 -28.76 8.41 21.12
C PRO A 61 -28.82 6.91 20.78
N HIS A 62 -28.18 6.10 21.62
CA HIS A 62 -28.35 4.65 21.63
C HIS A 62 -29.79 4.32 22.06
N MET A 63 -30.63 4.03 21.07
CA MET A 63 -31.93 3.35 21.07
C MET A 63 -32.97 4.20 20.32
N PRO A 64 -33.51 3.71 19.18
CA PRO A 64 -34.68 4.33 18.59
C PRO A 64 -35.88 4.04 19.50
N THR A 65 -36.31 5.04 20.28
CA THR A 65 -37.65 5.03 20.87
C THR A 65 -38.64 5.11 19.72
N ASN A 66 -39.27 3.97 19.39
CA ASN A 66 -40.38 3.92 18.47
C ASN A 66 -41.44 4.92 18.98
N PRO A 67 -41.76 6.01 18.25
CA PRO A 67 -42.69 7.01 18.76
C PRO A 67 -44.03 6.32 18.97
N GLU A 68 -44.47 6.22 20.24
CA GLU A 68 -45.79 5.67 20.52
C GLU A 68 -46.83 6.51 19.76
N HIS A 69 -47.42 5.91 18.71
CA HIS A 69 -48.53 6.51 18.01
C HIS A 69 -49.68 6.72 19.01
N ARG A 70 -49.85 7.95 19.48
CA ARG A 70 -51.00 8.35 20.29
C ARG A 70 -52.27 8.06 19.48
N LYS A 71 -52.97 6.97 19.82
CA LYS A 71 -54.25 6.62 19.20
C LYS A 71 -55.22 7.77 19.45
N ARG A 72 -55.56 8.52 18.40
CA ARG A 72 -56.50 9.64 18.48
C ARG A 72 -57.88 9.09 18.84
N THR A 73 -58.48 9.61 19.91
CA THR A 73 -59.86 9.25 20.28
C THR A 73 -60.83 9.88 19.29
N VAL A 74 -61.55 9.03 18.55
CA VAL A 74 -62.59 9.46 17.60
C VAL A 74 -63.82 9.89 18.39
N ARG A 75 -64.28 11.13 18.20
CA ARG A 75 -65.51 11.64 18.82
C ARG A 75 -66.73 11.23 18.00
N ILE A 76 -67.53 10.32 18.54
CA ILE A 76 -68.74 9.79 17.88
C ILE A 76 -69.94 10.70 18.18
N GLY A 77 -70.55 11.28 17.15
CA GLY A 77 -71.72 12.16 17.27
C GLY A 77 -73.01 11.44 17.73
N PRO A 78 -74.07 12.20 18.06
CA PRO A 78 -75.41 11.65 18.31
C PRO A 78 -76.09 11.19 16.99
N LEU A 79 -77.14 10.39 17.10
CA LEU A 79 -77.99 10.04 15.94
C LEU A 79 -78.79 11.28 15.47
N PRO A 80 -79.11 11.40 14.16
CA PRO A 80 -79.76 12.60 13.60
C PRO A 80 -81.10 12.99 14.26
N ARG A 81 -81.88 12.02 14.76
CA ARG A 81 -83.16 12.25 15.47
C ARG A 81 -83.08 12.04 16.98
N GLY A 82 -81.88 12.03 17.55
CA GLY A 82 -81.66 11.76 18.98
C GLY A 82 -81.69 10.29 19.35
N ALA A 83 -81.72 10.00 20.66
CA ALA A 83 -81.71 8.63 21.17
C ALA A 83 -83.01 7.89 20.83
N VAL A 84 -82.89 6.64 20.41
CA VAL A 84 -84.01 5.76 20.07
C VAL A 84 -84.66 5.24 21.35
N LYS A 85 -86.00 5.24 21.40
CA LYS A 85 -86.78 4.77 22.56
C LYS A 85 -86.53 3.28 22.83
N GLU A 86 -86.58 2.89 24.09
CA GLU A 86 -86.28 1.53 24.59
C GLU A 86 -87.07 0.42 23.86
N ALA A 87 -88.37 0.64 23.62
CA ALA A 87 -89.22 -0.33 22.90
C ALA A 87 -88.73 -0.65 21.48
N VAL A 88 -88.10 0.32 20.81
CA VAL A 88 -87.56 0.14 19.45
C VAL A 88 -86.19 -0.55 19.51
N ILE A 89 -85.35 -0.22 20.50
CA ILE A 89 -84.07 -0.90 20.72
C ILE A 89 -84.28 -2.39 21.03
N HIS A 90 -85.23 -2.74 21.90
CA HIS A 90 -85.55 -4.14 22.20
C HIS A 90 -86.06 -4.90 20.97
N ARG A 91 -86.76 -4.22 20.06
CA ARG A 91 -87.22 -4.81 18.79
C ARG A 91 -86.05 -5.08 17.84
N ILE A 92 -85.12 -4.12 17.70
CA ILE A 92 -83.96 -4.23 16.81
C ILE A 92 -83.01 -5.33 17.29
N PHE A 93 -82.70 -5.38 18.59
CA PHE A 93 -81.69 -6.28 19.15
C PHE A 93 -82.29 -7.50 19.88
N LYS A 94 -83.57 -7.83 19.63
CA LYS A 94 -84.29 -8.99 20.19
C LYS A 94 -84.15 -9.13 21.71
N GLY A 95 -84.22 -8.01 22.45
CA GLY A 95 -84.14 -8.02 23.90
C GLY A 95 -82.74 -8.21 24.52
N LYS A 96 -81.69 -8.40 23.70
CA LYS A 96 -80.36 -8.80 24.20
C LYS A 96 -79.46 -7.65 24.69
N LEU A 97 -79.81 -6.40 24.39
CA LEU A 97 -79.04 -5.21 24.76
C LEU A 97 -79.90 -4.23 25.55
N SER A 98 -79.26 -3.50 26.47
CA SER A 98 -79.93 -2.39 27.17
C SER A 98 -80.19 -1.22 26.22
N SER A 99 -81.16 -0.37 26.57
CA SER A 99 -81.49 0.84 25.80
C SER A 99 -80.29 1.77 25.57
N ALA A 100 -79.42 1.91 26.58
CA ALA A 100 -78.21 2.74 26.49
C ALA A 100 -77.14 2.10 25.59
N GLU A 101 -76.90 0.80 25.71
CA GLU A 101 -75.92 0.07 24.89
C GLU A 101 -76.36 0.01 23.44
N GLY A 102 -77.62 -0.33 23.17
CA GLY A 102 -78.16 -0.37 21.81
C GLY A 102 -78.07 0.98 21.11
N ASN A 103 -78.35 2.08 21.81
CA ASN A 103 -78.16 3.42 21.27
C ASN A 103 -76.69 3.75 20.97
N ASN A 104 -75.74 3.30 21.80
CA ASN A 104 -74.31 3.49 21.54
C ASN A 104 -73.83 2.67 20.33
N VAL A 105 -74.28 1.42 20.20
CA VAL A 105 -73.99 0.57 19.04
C VAL A 105 -74.52 1.22 17.75
N LEU A 106 -75.77 1.70 17.76
CA LEU A 106 -76.34 2.41 16.61
C LEU A 106 -75.57 3.69 16.28
N ARG A 107 -75.08 4.45 17.28
CA ARG A 107 -74.22 5.63 17.05
C ARG A 107 -72.90 5.27 16.40
N ILE A 108 -72.23 4.20 16.86
CA ILE A 108 -70.96 3.75 16.29
C ILE A 108 -71.15 3.31 14.84
N LEU A 109 -72.17 2.47 14.59
CA LEU A 109 -72.48 1.99 13.23
C LEU A 109 -72.87 3.14 12.31
N HIS A 110 -73.72 4.06 12.77
CA HIS A 110 -74.10 5.23 11.98
C HIS A 110 -72.90 6.13 11.67
N HIS A 111 -72.01 6.36 12.64
CA HIS A 111 -70.78 7.12 12.41
C HIS A 111 -69.87 6.46 11.37
N ARG A 112 -69.71 5.13 11.41
CA ARG A 112 -68.93 4.39 10.41
C ARG A 112 -69.53 4.46 9.01
N ARG A 113 -70.85 4.43 8.89
CA ARG A 113 -71.56 4.62 7.62
C ARG A 113 -71.33 6.03 7.06
N THR A 114 -71.45 7.05 7.91
CA THR A 114 -71.23 8.44 7.49
C THR A 114 -69.78 8.76 7.18
N ALA A 115 -68.84 8.13 7.89
CA ALA A 115 -67.40 8.37 7.72
C ALA A 115 -66.78 7.47 6.64
N GLY A 116 -67.47 6.44 6.17
CA GLY A 116 -66.96 5.46 5.20
C GLY A 116 -66.09 4.33 5.77
N SER A 117 -65.74 4.41 7.06
CA SER A 117 -64.86 3.45 7.72
C SER A 117 -65.51 2.08 8.04
N LEU A 118 -66.76 1.88 7.61
CA LEU A 118 -67.47 0.60 7.73
C LEU A 118 -66.76 -0.52 6.95
N ALA A 119 -66.15 -0.20 5.80
CA ALA A 119 -65.44 -1.17 4.97
C ALA A 119 -64.15 -1.68 5.63
N ASP A 120 -63.47 -0.82 6.39
CA ASP A 120 -62.17 -1.12 7.02
C ASP A 120 -62.34 -1.79 8.39
N TYR A 121 -63.15 -1.20 9.27
CA TYR A 121 -63.36 -1.75 10.62
C TYR A 121 -64.46 -2.81 10.73
N GLY A 122 -65.30 -2.95 9.70
CA GLY A 122 -66.46 -3.85 9.72
C GLY A 122 -67.52 -3.48 10.75
N VAL A 123 -68.50 -4.37 10.91
CA VAL A 123 -69.60 -4.24 11.88
C VAL A 123 -69.26 -4.79 13.27
N ASP A 124 -68.20 -5.59 13.37
CA ASP A 124 -67.88 -6.40 14.56
C ASP A 124 -67.00 -5.66 15.59
N ASN A 125 -66.18 -4.71 15.14
CA ASN A 125 -65.17 -4.06 15.98
C ASN A 125 -65.74 -2.88 16.80
N LEU A 126 -66.79 -3.08 17.59
CA LEU A 126 -67.49 -2.00 18.31
C LEU A 126 -66.73 -1.47 19.55
N GLY A 127 -65.60 -2.08 19.91
CA GLY A 127 -64.74 -1.69 21.04
C GLY A 127 -64.80 -2.70 22.19
N LYS A 128 -63.83 -2.63 23.12
CA LYS A 128 -63.67 -3.60 24.23
C LYS A 128 -64.90 -3.76 25.13
N GLN A 129 -65.78 -2.75 25.16
CA GLN A 129 -67.01 -2.72 25.97
C GLN A 129 -68.17 -3.51 25.33
N PHE A 130 -68.12 -3.77 24.02
CA PHE A 130 -69.21 -4.38 23.25
C PHE A 130 -68.83 -5.74 22.65
N THR A 131 -67.88 -6.45 23.28
CA THR A 131 -67.40 -7.76 22.81
C THR A 131 -68.48 -8.85 22.80
N HIS A 132 -69.56 -8.66 23.56
CA HIS A 132 -70.72 -9.56 23.62
C HIS A 132 -71.75 -9.32 22.49
N VAL A 133 -71.55 -8.28 21.66
CA VAL A 133 -72.41 -7.98 20.52
C VAL A 133 -71.95 -8.82 19.33
N ASN A 134 -72.70 -9.86 18.99
CA ASN A 134 -72.42 -10.69 17.83
C ASN A 134 -72.61 -9.93 16.51
N ARG A 135 -71.86 -10.33 15.48
CA ARG A 135 -71.96 -9.82 14.10
C ARG A 135 -73.39 -9.71 13.59
N GLU A 136 -74.19 -10.75 13.83
CA GLU A 136 -75.60 -10.82 13.41
C GLU A 136 -76.45 -9.70 14.04
N LEU A 137 -76.23 -9.41 15.33
CA LEU A 137 -76.94 -8.34 16.04
C LEU A 137 -76.51 -6.96 15.53
N ALA A 138 -75.22 -6.79 15.22
CA ALA A 138 -74.72 -5.55 14.62
C ALA A 138 -75.28 -5.33 13.20
N LEU A 139 -75.48 -6.40 12.42
CA LEU A 139 -76.13 -6.35 11.11
C LEU A 139 -77.61 -5.98 11.20
N GLU A 140 -78.35 -6.49 12.19
CA GLU A 140 -79.74 -6.09 12.43
C GLU A 140 -79.84 -4.59 12.74
N GLY A 141 -78.96 -4.08 13.60
CA GLY A 141 -78.83 -2.65 13.87
C GLY A 141 -78.45 -1.83 12.63
N LEU A 142 -77.54 -2.34 11.80
CA LEU A 142 -77.13 -1.70 10.54
C LEU A 142 -78.28 -1.66 9.52
N ASN A 143 -79.04 -2.74 9.37
CA ASN A 143 -80.18 -2.80 8.46
C ASN A 143 -81.27 -1.82 8.87
N TRP A 144 -81.57 -1.72 10.17
CA TRP A 144 -82.49 -0.71 10.69
C TRP A 144 -82.01 0.72 10.36
N LEU A 145 -80.70 0.99 10.52
CA LEU A 145 -80.12 2.28 10.16
C LEU A 145 -80.19 2.57 8.65
N ARG A 146 -80.06 1.56 7.78
CA ARG A 146 -80.18 1.71 6.31
C ARG A 146 -81.60 2.06 5.89
N GLU A 147 -82.59 1.46 6.55
CA GLU A 147 -84.00 1.75 6.29
C GLU A 147 -84.41 3.15 6.77
N HIS A 148 -83.95 3.56 7.96
CA HIS A 148 -84.38 4.82 8.59
C HIS A 148 -83.52 6.03 8.23
N TYR A 149 -82.25 5.82 7.86
CA TYR A 149 -81.29 6.84 7.45
C TYR A 149 -80.55 6.38 6.18
N PRO A 150 -81.18 6.57 5.00
CA PRO A 150 -80.56 6.23 3.72
C PRO A 150 -79.39 7.18 3.46
N ILE A 151 -78.19 6.61 3.26
CA ILE A 151 -76.95 7.32 2.95
C ILE A 151 -76.24 6.49 1.87
N ASP A 152 -75.56 7.17 0.95
CA ASP A 152 -74.68 6.53 -0.02
C ASP A 152 -73.40 6.03 0.67
N GLU A 153 -73.47 4.81 1.23
CA GLU A 153 -72.35 4.16 1.91
C GLU A 153 -71.17 3.91 0.96
N ALA A 154 -71.44 3.71 -0.34
CA ALA A 154 -70.40 3.45 -1.33
C ALA A 154 -69.53 4.70 -1.53
N ARG A 155 -70.16 5.87 -1.75
CA ARG A 155 -69.42 7.14 -1.85
C ARG A 155 -68.67 7.47 -0.57
N ALA A 156 -69.27 7.26 0.60
CA ALA A 156 -68.58 7.49 1.86
C ALA A 156 -67.35 6.58 1.99
N ALA A 157 -67.46 5.31 1.59
CA ALA A 157 -66.35 4.36 1.60
C ALA A 157 -65.24 4.73 0.61
N GLU A 158 -65.59 5.25 -0.57
CA GLU A 158 -64.62 5.79 -1.54
C GLU A 158 -63.85 6.98 -0.95
N GLU A 159 -64.55 7.96 -0.37
CA GLU A 159 -63.91 9.10 0.29
C GLU A 159 -63.00 8.67 1.47
N TRP A 160 -63.38 7.63 2.21
CA TRP A 160 -62.55 7.06 3.27
C TRP A 160 -61.30 6.41 2.70
N ALA A 161 -61.44 5.59 1.66
CA ALA A 161 -60.33 4.93 1.00
C ALA A 161 -59.33 5.94 0.41
N GLU A 162 -59.81 7.02 -0.20
CA GLU A 162 -58.95 8.11 -0.69
C GLU A 162 -58.20 8.82 0.44
N LYS A 163 -58.89 9.14 1.55
CA LYS A 163 -58.27 9.77 2.71
C LYS A 163 -57.19 8.88 3.33
N GLU A 164 -57.43 7.57 3.44
CA GLU A 164 -56.46 6.63 4.00
C GLU A 164 -55.28 6.38 3.05
N ALA A 165 -55.53 6.29 1.73
CA ALA A 165 -54.47 6.19 0.73
C ALA A 165 -53.58 7.45 0.72
N ASN A 166 -54.17 8.63 0.85
CA ASN A 166 -53.45 9.90 0.98
C ASN A 166 -52.63 9.97 2.28
N ARG A 167 -53.16 9.38 3.37
CA ARG A 167 -52.44 9.29 4.63
C ARG A 167 -51.23 8.35 4.54
N ILE A 168 -51.40 7.16 3.98
CA ILE A 168 -50.32 6.17 3.82
C ILE A 168 -49.23 6.71 2.90
N SER A 169 -49.61 7.33 1.78
CA SER A 169 -48.63 7.96 0.88
C SER A 169 -47.86 9.09 1.55
N TYR A 170 -48.50 9.90 2.42
CA TYR A 170 -47.82 10.90 3.22
C TYR A 170 -46.84 10.30 4.22
N GLU A 171 -47.23 9.24 4.92
CA GLU A 171 -46.36 8.52 5.87
C GLU A 171 -45.16 7.89 5.17
N LEU A 172 -45.37 7.28 4.00
CA LEU A 172 -44.29 6.71 3.18
C LEU A 172 -43.34 7.81 2.66
N TRP A 173 -43.88 8.97 2.29
CA TRP A 173 -43.10 10.12 1.81
C TRP A 173 -42.24 10.76 2.92
N LEU A 174 -42.74 10.79 4.15
CA LEU A 174 -41.98 11.22 5.33
C LEU A 174 -40.87 10.25 5.71
N ALA A 175 -41.07 8.95 5.50
CA ALA A 175 -40.08 7.92 5.81
C ALA A 175 -38.88 7.89 4.83
N ASP A 176 -38.94 8.63 3.72
CA ASP A 176 -37.85 8.73 2.76
C ASP A 176 -36.72 9.63 3.32
N PRO A 177 -35.49 9.11 3.49
CA PRO A 177 -34.36 9.86 4.06
C PRO A 177 -33.96 11.11 3.26
N GLU A 178 -34.37 11.24 2.00
CA GLU A 178 -34.13 12.47 1.22
C GLU A 178 -35.06 13.63 1.61
N THR A 179 -36.20 13.35 2.26
CA THR A 179 -37.26 14.33 2.55
C THR A 179 -37.02 15.08 3.85
N GLU A 180 -36.50 14.40 4.89
CA GLU A 180 -36.35 14.93 6.26
C GLU A 180 -35.50 16.22 6.36
N SER A 181 -34.56 16.42 5.42
CA SER A 181 -33.65 17.59 5.44
C SER A 181 -34.10 18.78 4.60
N LYS A 182 -35.15 18.60 3.77
CA LYS A 182 -35.37 19.49 2.61
C LYS A 182 -36.49 20.52 2.78
N TYR A 183 -37.51 20.24 3.60
CA TYR A 183 -38.69 21.11 3.72
C TYR A 183 -38.98 21.50 5.16
N LYS A 184 -39.26 22.79 5.38
CA LYS A 184 -39.60 23.35 6.71
C LYS A 184 -41.04 23.05 7.14
N ASP A 185 -41.93 22.83 6.17
CA ASP A 185 -43.33 22.42 6.38
C ASP A 185 -43.67 21.24 5.43
N PRO A 186 -43.54 19.99 5.90
CA PRO A 186 -43.69 18.80 5.06
C PRO A 186 -45.12 18.61 4.53
N ALA A 187 -46.14 19.03 5.29
CA ALA A 187 -47.53 18.87 4.90
C ALA A 187 -47.89 19.76 3.69
N ARG A 188 -47.36 20.99 3.67
CA ARG A 188 -47.57 21.92 2.54
C ARG A 188 -46.89 21.44 1.26
N ALA A 189 -45.67 20.92 1.38
CA ALA A 189 -44.92 20.38 0.25
C ALA A 189 -45.59 19.14 -0.36
N PHE A 190 -46.10 18.24 0.48
CA PHE A 190 -46.85 17.07 0.03
C PHE A 190 -48.16 17.45 -0.67
N LYS A 191 -48.87 18.46 -0.13
CA LYS A 191 -50.10 18.96 -0.75
C LYS A 191 -49.85 19.56 -2.14
N GLU A 192 -48.81 20.37 -2.29
CA GLU A 192 -48.41 20.90 -3.61
C GLU A 192 -48.02 19.79 -4.60
N GLN A 193 -47.44 18.69 -4.11
CA GLN A 193 -47.11 17.54 -4.94
C GLN A 193 -48.37 16.80 -5.41
N LEU A 194 -49.31 16.52 -4.52
CA LEU A 194 -50.61 15.93 -4.87
C LEU A 194 -51.38 16.79 -5.88
N GLU A 195 -51.44 18.11 -5.66
CA GLU A 195 -52.10 19.04 -6.58
C GLU A 195 -51.45 19.04 -7.97
N LYS A 196 -50.12 18.91 -8.05
CA LYS A 196 -49.41 18.77 -9.33
C LYS A 196 -49.71 17.44 -10.02
N GLU A 197 -49.70 16.33 -9.29
CA GLU A 197 -50.01 15.01 -9.84
C GLU A 197 -51.46 14.92 -10.31
N GLU A 198 -52.40 15.55 -9.60
CA GLU A 198 -53.81 15.63 -10.01
C GLU A 198 -53.98 16.49 -11.26
N GLN A 199 -53.32 17.67 -11.33
CA GLN A 199 -53.30 18.49 -12.54
C GLN A 199 -52.67 17.76 -13.73
N GLU A 200 -51.63 16.96 -13.51
CA GLU A 200 -51.06 16.11 -14.56
C GLU A 200 -52.00 14.99 -14.99
N ARG A 201 -52.68 14.31 -14.06
CA ARG A 201 -53.70 13.30 -14.38
C ARG A 201 -54.86 13.90 -15.17
N LEU A 202 -55.36 15.08 -14.80
CA LEU A 202 -56.39 15.79 -15.54
C LEU A 202 -55.90 16.22 -16.94
N ARG A 203 -54.64 16.65 -17.05
CA ARG A 203 -54.00 16.92 -18.34
C ARG A 203 -53.82 15.65 -19.19
N GLN A 204 -53.56 14.50 -18.58
CA GLN A 204 -53.40 13.21 -19.28
C GLN A 204 -54.76 12.63 -19.72
N GLY A 205 -55.78 12.65 -18.86
CA GLY A 205 -57.15 12.25 -19.22
C GLY A 205 -57.79 13.17 -20.26
N GLY A 206 -57.52 14.48 -20.18
CA GLY A 206 -57.89 15.45 -21.22
C GLY A 206 -57.09 15.29 -22.52
N LYS A 207 -55.89 14.68 -22.45
CA LYS A 207 -55.15 14.26 -23.64
C LYS A 207 -55.80 13.02 -24.24
N GLU A 208 -56.17 11.98 -23.48
CA GLU A 208 -56.82 10.77 -24.02
C GLU A 208 -58.12 11.04 -24.80
N GLN A 209 -58.97 11.99 -24.35
CA GLN A 209 -60.13 12.44 -25.13
C GLN A 209 -59.79 13.34 -26.34
N LYS A 210 -58.55 13.83 -26.41
CA LYS A 210 -57.98 14.61 -27.53
C LYS A 210 -56.83 13.87 -28.23
N ILE A 211 -56.74 12.53 -28.15
CA ILE A 211 -55.85 11.73 -29.02
C ILE A 211 -56.56 11.51 -30.36
N GLY A 212 -56.85 12.62 -31.01
CA GLY A 212 -56.59 12.79 -32.42
C GLY A 212 -55.70 14.02 -32.48
N ILE A 213 -54.42 13.82 -32.79
CA ILE A 213 -53.37 14.83 -33.06
C ILE A 213 -52.28 14.95 -31.95
N LEU A 214 -51.11 14.44 -32.33
CA LEU A 214 -49.74 14.74 -31.90
C LEU A 214 -49.20 14.09 -30.62
N HIS A 215 -48.54 12.95 -30.85
CA HIS A 215 -47.66 12.26 -29.91
C HIS A 215 -46.37 13.08 -29.69
N VAL A 216 -46.32 13.90 -28.64
CA VAL A 216 -45.06 14.50 -28.19
C VAL A 216 -44.39 13.52 -27.24
N GLY A 217 -43.40 12.79 -27.74
CA GLY A 217 -42.59 11.87 -26.93
C GLY A 217 -41.85 12.59 -25.79
N LYS A 218 -41.49 11.82 -24.75
CA LYS A 218 -40.71 12.28 -23.58
C LYS A 218 -39.53 13.18 -24.01
N SER A 219 -39.32 14.26 -23.27
CA SER A 219 -38.23 15.21 -23.52
C SER A 219 -36.86 14.51 -23.43
N GLN A 220 -35.89 14.91 -24.26
CA GLN A 220 -34.51 14.38 -24.22
C GLN A 220 -33.89 14.47 -22.82
N PHE A 221 -34.32 15.46 -22.03
CA PHE A 221 -33.88 15.63 -20.63
C PHE A 221 -34.44 14.54 -19.70
N GLU A 222 -35.71 14.17 -19.86
CA GLU A 222 -36.37 13.13 -19.05
C GLU A 222 -35.79 11.75 -19.36
N ARG A 223 -35.53 11.47 -20.64
CA ARG A 223 -34.83 10.24 -21.08
C ARG A 223 -33.47 10.09 -20.41
N ASN A 224 -32.67 11.16 -20.36
CA ASN A 224 -31.35 11.14 -19.71
C ASN A 224 -31.43 10.91 -18.19
N ILE A 225 -32.48 11.37 -17.51
CA ILE A 225 -32.68 11.14 -16.06
C ILE A 225 -33.07 9.69 -15.80
N GLU A 226 -33.99 9.15 -16.60
CA GLU A 226 -34.47 7.78 -16.50
C GLU A 226 -33.32 6.79 -16.78
N GLU A 227 -32.50 7.07 -17.78
CA GLU A 227 -31.29 6.30 -18.11
C GLU A 227 -30.26 6.32 -16.97
N LYS A 228 -30.00 7.48 -16.35
CA LYS A 228 -29.10 7.59 -15.19
C LYS A 228 -29.63 6.90 -13.93
N ARG A 229 -30.94 6.87 -13.72
CA ARG A 229 -31.55 6.11 -12.61
C ARG A 229 -31.44 4.62 -12.85
N LYS A 230 -31.74 4.18 -14.07
CA LYS A 230 -31.58 2.78 -14.48
C LYS A 230 -30.13 2.31 -14.33
N ALA A 231 -29.17 3.08 -14.81
CA ALA A 231 -27.75 2.78 -14.65
C ALA A 231 -27.31 2.66 -13.19
N ARG A 232 -27.84 3.49 -12.28
CA ARG A 232 -27.55 3.39 -10.84
C ARG A 232 -28.17 2.12 -10.22
N LEU A 233 -29.39 1.77 -10.59
CA LEU A 233 -30.03 0.53 -10.15
C LEU A 233 -29.29 -0.70 -10.66
N ASP A 234 -28.90 -0.69 -11.94
CA ASP A 234 -28.13 -1.77 -12.57
C ASP A 234 -26.74 -1.90 -11.91
N GLU A 235 -26.08 -0.79 -11.56
CA GLU A 235 -24.81 -0.83 -10.83
C GLU A 235 -24.96 -1.41 -9.42
N MET A 236 -26.05 -1.06 -8.71
CA MET A 236 -26.36 -1.64 -7.39
C MET A 236 -26.67 -3.13 -7.49
N ALA A 237 -27.46 -3.54 -8.49
CA ALA A 237 -27.77 -4.94 -8.76
C ALA A 237 -26.49 -5.74 -9.05
N ARG A 238 -25.62 -5.24 -9.94
CA ARG A 238 -24.34 -5.89 -10.25
C ARG A 238 -23.43 -6.04 -9.02
N LYS A 239 -23.37 -5.03 -8.16
CA LYS A 239 -22.60 -5.11 -6.89
C LYS A 239 -23.19 -6.12 -5.92
N ALA A 240 -24.52 -6.26 -5.88
CA ALA A 240 -25.19 -7.26 -5.06
C ALA A 240 -24.93 -8.68 -5.58
N GLU A 241 -25.04 -8.89 -6.90
CA GLU A 241 -24.72 -10.16 -7.56
C GLU A 241 -23.26 -10.57 -7.35
N GLU A 242 -22.31 -9.64 -7.51
CA GLU A 242 -20.88 -9.89 -7.26
C GLU A 242 -20.63 -10.27 -5.80
N LYS A 243 -21.31 -9.63 -4.85
CA LYS A 243 -21.21 -9.95 -3.43
C LYS A 243 -21.77 -11.35 -3.13
N GLU A 244 -22.94 -11.69 -3.68
CA GLU A 244 -23.56 -13.00 -3.52
C GLU A 244 -22.70 -14.12 -4.13
N GLN A 245 -22.12 -13.89 -5.31
CA GLN A 245 -21.17 -14.82 -5.93
C GLN A 245 -19.92 -15.02 -5.06
N ASN A 246 -19.33 -13.93 -4.55
CA ASN A 246 -18.17 -14.02 -3.67
C ASN A 246 -18.48 -14.77 -2.37
N GLU A 247 -19.67 -14.58 -1.78
CA GLU A 247 -20.12 -15.32 -0.60
C GLU A 247 -20.28 -16.83 -0.90
N ARG A 248 -20.92 -17.18 -2.01
CA ARG A 248 -21.04 -18.58 -2.46
C ARG A 248 -19.68 -19.24 -2.70
N ASP A 249 -18.75 -18.53 -3.36
CA ASP A 249 -17.39 -19.02 -3.60
C ASP A 249 -16.61 -19.20 -2.29
N MET A 250 -16.82 -18.32 -1.31
CA MET A 250 -16.22 -18.46 0.01
C MET A 250 -16.78 -19.67 0.77
N GLU A 251 -18.10 -19.87 0.74
CA GLU A 251 -18.75 -21.03 1.35
C GLU A 251 -18.31 -22.34 0.71
N ALA A 252 -18.22 -22.39 -0.63
CA ALA A 252 -17.70 -23.54 -1.35
C ALA A 252 -16.25 -23.86 -0.93
N LYS A 253 -15.38 -22.84 -0.80
CA LYS A 253 -14.00 -23.03 -0.32
C LYS A 253 -13.93 -23.46 1.14
N LEU A 254 -14.79 -22.95 2.01
CA LEU A 254 -14.89 -23.39 3.41
C LEU A 254 -15.35 -24.84 3.52
N ALA A 255 -16.29 -25.25 2.67
CA ALA A 255 -16.81 -26.62 2.62
C ALA A 255 -15.72 -27.65 2.25
N THR A 256 -14.68 -27.25 1.52
CA THR A 256 -13.53 -28.13 1.23
C THR A 256 -12.70 -28.47 2.47
N GLY A 257 -12.82 -27.72 3.57
CA GLY A 257 -12.03 -27.89 4.79
C GLY A 257 -10.56 -27.44 4.68
N GLU A 258 -10.11 -27.02 3.49
CA GLU A 258 -8.74 -26.51 3.25
C GLU A 258 -8.58 -25.04 3.66
N TRP A 259 -9.68 -24.30 3.82
CA TRP A 259 -9.71 -22.86 4.08
C TRP A 259 -10.43 -22.54 5.39
N VAL A 260 -9.97 -21.50 6.08
CA VAL A 260 -10.52 -20.98 7.34
C VAL A 260 -10.77 -19.48 7.16
N ARG A 261 -11.83 -18.95 7.80
CA ARG A 261 -12.08 -17.50 7.80
C ARG A 261 -11.00 -16.75 8.57
N THR A 262 -10.66 -15.54 8.13
CA THR A 262 -9.77 -14.64 8.88
C THR A 262 -10.38 -14.25 10.23
N PRO A 263 -9.60 -13.75 11.21
CA PRO A 263 -10.11 -13.32 12.50
C PRO A 263 -11.25 -12.30 12.43
N THR A 264 -11.22 -11.39 11.45
CA THR A 264 -12.34 -10.44 11.22
C THR A 264 -13.48 -11.02 10.39
N GLY A 265 -13.32 -12.23 9.84
CA GLY A 265 -14.31 -12.92 9.02
C GLY A 265 -14.48 -12.37 7.60
N THR A 266 -13.63 -11.43 7.19
CA THR A 266 -13.75 -10.73 5.89
C THR A 266 -13.19 -11.53 4.71
N GLN A 267 -12.20 -12.40 4.95
CA GLN A 267 -11.50 -13.16 3.90
C GLN A 267 -11.31 -14.62 4.31
N LEU A 268 -10.82 -15.43 3.36
CA LEU A 268 -10.38 -16.81 3.60
C LEU A 268 -8.85 -16.90 3.59
N MET A 269 -8.32 -17.76 4.46
CA MET A 269 -6.90 -18.09 4.55
C MET A 269 -6.71 -19.58 4.76
N LYS A 270 -5.52 -20.10 4.44
CA LYS A 270 -5.16 -21.48 4.76
C LYS A 270 -4.83 -21.61 6.26
N PRO A 271 -5.07 -22.77 6.88
CA PRO A 271 -4.67 -23.04 8.26
C PRO A 271 -3.19 -22.71 8.52
N GLY A 272 -2.92 -21.86 9.49
CA GLY A 272 -1.57 -21.47 9.89
C GLY A 272 -0.90 -20.38 9.04
N GLN A 273 -1.67 -19.62 8.25
CA GLN A 273 -1.27 -18.33 7.70
C GLN A 273 -1.58 -17.18 8.67
N ASP A 274 -0.73 -16.16 8.69
CA ASP A 274 -0.93 -14.97 9.53
C ASP A 274 -1.70 -13.89 8.77
N THR A 275 -2.50 -13.10 9.48
CA THR A 275 -3.16 -11.90 8.94
C THR A 275 -2.52 -10.63 9.47
N TYR A 276 -2.52 -9.56 8.67
CA TYR A 276 -2.07 -8.24 9.10
C TYR A 276 -3.02 -7.15 8.60
N VAL A 277 -3.04 -6.02 9.30
CA VAL A 277 -3.83 -4.84 8.90
C VAL A 277 -2.94 -3.88 8.15
N ASP A 278 -3.29 -3.56 6.91
CA ASP A 278 -2.57 -2.59 6.08
C ASP A 278 -2.77 -1.15 6.61
N VAL A 279 -1.98 -0.20 6.11
CA VAL A 279 -2.02 1.23 6.45
C VAL A 279 -3.42 1.84 6.26
N PHE A 280 -4.26 1.23 5.42
CA PHE A 280 -5.65 1.62 5.17
C PHE A 280 -6.69 0.92 6.05
N GLY A 281 -6.27 0.19 7.09
CA GLY A 281 -7.18 -0.52 8.00
C GLY A 281 -7.79 -1.80 7.41
N ARG A 282 -7.28 -2.27 6.25
CA ARG A 282 -7.79 -3.47 5.57
C ARG A 282 -7.01 -4.69 6.04
N GLU A 283 -7.71 -5.75 6.43
CA GLU A 283 -7.08 -7.04 6.72
C GLU A 283 -6.53 -7.64 5.42
N GLN A 284 -5.32 -8.19 5.48
CA GLN A 284 -4.63 -8.89 4.40
C GLN A 284 -4.08 -10.21 4.92
N VAL A 285 -4.16 -11.25 4.10
CA VAL A 285 -3.57 -12.56 4.40
C VAL A 285 -2.10 -12.57 3.98
N SER A 286 -1.21 -12.87 4.92
CA SER A 286 0.22 -13.00 4.65
C SER A 286 0.50 -14.27 3.85
N ARG A 287 0.97 -14.11 2.61
CA ARG A 287 1.36 -15.24 1.74
C ARG A 287 2.80 -15.70 1.97
N ARG A 288 3.50 -15.12 2.95
CA ARG A 288 4.92 -15.36 3.18
C ARG A 288 5.25 -16.84 3.43
N LYS A 289 4.43 -17.52 4.23
CA LYS A 289 4.61 -18.94 4.54
C LYS A 289 4.40 -19.83 3.32
N GLU A 290 3.34 -19.56 2.54
CA GLU A 290 3.06 -20.27 1.28
C GLU A 290 4.22 -20.09 0.27
N GLU A 291 4.75 -18.88 0.17
CA GLU A 291 5.91 -18.61 -0.69
C GLU A 291 7.18 -19.29 -0.18
N MET A 292 7.45 -19.28 1.13
CA MET A 292 8.57 -20.02 1.71
C MET A 292 8.46 -21.53 1.46
N GLU A 293 7.28 -22.13 1.63
CA GLU A 293 7.04 -23.54 1.33
C GLU A 293 7.21 -23.85 -0.16
N LYS A 294 6.73 -22.94 -1.04
CA LYS A 294 6.97 -23.05 -2.48
C LYS A 294 8.45 -23.04 -2.80
N TYR A 295 9.24 -22.15 -2.19
CA TYR A 295 10.68 -22.08 -2.40
C TYR A 295 11.41 -23.29 -1.80
N ALA A 296 10.98 -23.82 -0.66
CA ALA A 296 11.52 -25.06 -0.09
C ALA A 296 11.29 -26.25 -1.05
N LYS A 297 10.09 -26.39 -1.61
CA LYS A 297 9.79 -27.40 -2.63
C LYS A 297 10.62 -27.21 -3.90
N LEU A 298 10.89 -25.97 -4.30
CA LEU A 298 11.76 -25.67 -5.44
C LEU A 298 13.25 -25.97 -5.15
N SER A 299 13.72 -25.82 -3.91
CA SER A 299 15.09 -26.23 -3.55
C SER A 299 15.26 -27.75 -3.54
N ASP A 300 14.21 -28.50 -3.19
CA ASP A 300 14.21 -29.97 -3.26
C ASP A 300 14.27 -30.49 -4.72
N ALA A 301 13.96 -29.63 -5.70
CA ALA A 301 13.94 -29.99 -7.13
C ALA A 301 15.34 -30.30 -7.72
N THR A 302 16.43 -29.97 -7.02
CA THR A 302 17.78 -30.41 -7.41
C THR A 302 17.93 -31.94 -7.37
N GLY A 303 16.98 -32.63 -6.71
CA GLY A 303 16.85 -34.08 -6.69
C GLY A 303 17.96 -34.82 -5.95
N ALA A 304 19.01 -34.12 -5.49
CA ALA A 304 20.07 -34.67 -4.67
C ALA A 304 19.67 -34.57 -3.19
N LYS A 305 19.46 -35.71 -2.54
CA LYS A 305 19.05 -35.75 -1.11
C LYS A 305 20.24 -35.65 -0.15
N SER A 306 21.47 -35.81 -0.67
CA SER A 306 22.71 -35.73 0.10
C SER A 306 23.80 -34.95 -0.64
N GLU A 307 24.73 -34.37 0.12
CA GLU A 307 25.91 -33.66 -0.43
C GLU A 307 26.74 -34.59 -1.33
N ALA A 308 26.88 -35.85 -0.96
CA ALA A 308 27.62 -36.85 -1.73
C ALA A 308 26.99 -37.11 -3.11
N GLU A 309 25.66 -37.13 -3.20
CA GLU A 309 24.95 -37.30 -4.46
C GLU A 309 25.09 -36.07 -5.37
N LEU A 310 25.12 -34.87 -4.80
CA LEU A 310 25.35 -33.62 -5.54
C LEU A 310 26.78 -33.57 -6.12
N LEU A 311 27.76 -34.04 -5.34
CA LEU A 311 29.15 -34.15 -5.77
C LEU A 311 29.35 -35.23 -6.83
N ALA A 312 28.63 -36.35 -6.75
CA ALA A 312 28.70 -37.41 -7.76
C ALA A 312 28.16 -36.95 -9.12
N LYS A 313 27.19 -36.02 -9.14
CA LYS A 313 26.61 -35.46 -10.37
C LYS A 313 27.54 -34.48 -11.09
N THR A 314 28.57 -33.95 -10.44
CA THR A 314 29.42 -32.88 -10.99
C THR A 314 30.90 -33.18 -10.83
N THR A 315 31.68 -32.99 -11.90
CA THR A 315 33.14 -33.18 -11.80
C THR A 315 33.81 -31.97 -11.13
N LEU A 316 35.00 -32.17 -10.54
CA LEU A 316 35.78 -31.07 -9.96
C LEU A 316 36.12 -30.01 -11.02
N ALA A 317 36.45 -30.43 -12.24
CA ALA A 317 36.72 -29.50 -13.34
C ALA A 317 35.51 -28.63 -13.69
N GLN A 318 34.30 -29.21 -13.74
CA GLN A 318 33.06 -28.47 -13.99
C GLN A 318 32.75 -27.44 -12.91
N ARG A 319 33.13 -27.71 -11.66
CA ARG A 319 32.93 -26.79 -10.53
C ARG A 319 33.97 -25.68 -10.49
N LEU A 320 35.24 -25.99 -10.70
CA LEU A 320 36.34 -25.04 -10.53
C LEU A 320 36.61 -24.20 -11.77
N TYR A 321 36.71 -24.81 -12.95
CA TYR A 321 37.20 -24.14 -14.16
C TYR A 321 36.40 -22.90 -14.57
N PRO A 322 35.05 -22.90 -14.61
CA PRO A 322 34.30 -21.74 -15.06
C PRO A 322 34.52 -20.50 -14.20
N MET A 323 34.60 -20.68 -12.88
CA MET A 323 34.87 -19.57 -11.96
C MET A 323 36.33 -19.11 -12.06
N THR A 324 37.28 -20.04 -12.15
CA THR A 324 38.71 -19.70 -12.31
C THR A 324 38.95 -18.88 -13.57
N ALA A 325 38.40 -19.30 -14.72
CA ALA A 325 38.52 -18.57 -15.99
C ALA A 325 37.89 -17.17 -15.90
N PHE A 326 36.72 -17.05 -15.29
CA PHE A 326 36.04 -15.77 -15.12
C PHE A 326 36.77 -14.82 -14.16
N VAL A 327 37.31 -15.34 -13.05
CA VAL A 327 38.12 -14.55 -12.11
C VAL A 327 39.40 -14.08 -12.77
N PHE A 328 40.08 -14.94 -13.54
CA PHE A 328 41.25 -14.54 -14.33
C PHE A 328 40.92 -13.39 -15.29
N PHE A 329 39.84 -13.52 -16.07
CA PHE A 329 39.37 -12.45 -16.94
C PHE A 329 39.05 -11.16 -16.17
N THR A 330 38.41 -11.28 -15.01
CA THR A 330 38.07 -10.14 -14.14
C THR A 330 39.32 -9.42 -13.63
N ILE A 331 40.37 -10.15 -13.26
CA ILE A 331 41.65 -9.57 -12.82
C ILE A 331 42.31 -8.83 -13.99
N VAL A 332 42.43 -9.47 -15.15
CA VAL A 332 43.03 -8.84 -16.34
C VAL A 332 42.27 -7.57 -16.72
N LEU A 333 40.93 -7.62 -16.73
CA LEU A 333 40.10 -6.46 -17.01
C LEU A 333 40.29 -5.36 -15.96
N SER A 334 40.31 -5.72 -14.68
CA SER A 334 40.48 -4.77 -13.57
C SER A 334 41.83 -4.06 -13.64
N VAL A 335 42.91 -4.81 -13.85
CA VAL A 335 44.28 -4.25 -14.00
C VAL A 335 44.37 -3.40 -15.25
N SER A 336 43.79 -3.84 -16.37
CA SER A 336 43.77 -3.06 -17.61
C SER A 336 43.03 -1.74 -17.43
N ILE A 337 41.85 -1.77 -16.81
CA ILE A 337 41.09 -0.56 -16.49
C ILE A 337 41.94 0.35 -15.60
N ALA A 338 42.52 -0.15 -14.51
CA ALA A 338 43.36 0.67 -13.62
C ALA A 338 44.55 1.31 -14.35
N HIS A 339 45.17 0.61 -15.30
CA HIS A 339 46.31 1.13 -16.06
C HIS A 339 45.93 2.25 -17.03
N PHE A 340 44.79 2.13 -17.72
CA PHE A 340 44.30 3.12 -18.68
C PHE A 340 43.36 4.17 -18.06
N TYR A 341 43.08 4.05 -16.76
CA TYR A 341 42.11 4.89 -16.09
C TYR A 341 42.64 6.31 -15.90
N THR A 342 41.87 7.28 -16.40
CA THR A 342 42.13 8.72 -16.21
C THR A 342 40.98 9.36 -15.41
N SER A 343 41.34 10.25 -14.50
CA SER A 343 40.38 10.95 -13.64
C SER A 343 39.49 11.89 -14.47
N PRO A 344 38.14 11.74 -14.43
CA PRO A 344 37.27 12.63 -15.19
C PRO A 344 37.28 14.03 -14.59
N SER A 345 37.31 15.07 -15.42
CA SER A 345 37.18 16.46 -14.96
C SER A 345 35.80 16.67 -14.31
N PRO A 346 35.67 17.61 -13.34
CA PRO A 346 34.41 17.88 -12.64
C PRO A 346 33.21 18.10 -13.57
N SER A 347 33.42 18.73 -14.73
CA SER A 347 32.39 19.00 -15.75
C SER A 347 31.68 17.75 -16.30
N TYR A 348 32.32 16.58 -16.28
CA TYR A 348 31.73 15.32 -16.75
C TYR A 348 31.11 14.48 -15.62
N ARG A 349 31.11 14.98 -14.37
CA ARG A 349 30.58 14.26 -13.21
C ARG A 349 29.11 14.61 -12.99
N ILE A 350 28.29 13.61 -12.67
CA ILE A 350 26.89 13.81 -12.25
C ILE A 350 26.84 14.67 -10.97
N PHE A 351 27.81 14.46 -10.07
CA PHE A 351 27.99 15.23 -8.85
C PHE A 351 29.36 15.90 -8.89
N PRO A 352 29.47 17.13 -9.44
CA PRO A 352 30.74 17.83 -9.57
C PRO A 352 31.35 18.23 -8.23
N ASP A 353 30.50 18.47 -7.21
CA ASP A 353 30.91 18.93 -5.88
C ASP A 353 31.56 17.84 -5.02
N LEU A 354 31.28 16.56 -5.33
CA LEU A 354 31.86 15.44 -4.60
C LEU A 354 33.30 15.19 -5.06
N SER A 355 34.19 14.95 -4.09
CA SER A 355 35.50 14.39 -4.40
C SER A 355 35.35 13.00 -5.04
N LEU A 356 36.31 12.61 -5.87
CA LEU A 356 36.29 11.31 -6.56
C LEU A 356 36.25 10.15 -5.55
N THR A 357 36.95 10.30 -4.43
CA THR A 357 36.99 9.34 -3.34
C THR A 357 35.63 9.23 -2.64
N THR A 358 35.03 10.35 -2.21
CA THR A 358 33.68 10.32 -1.61
C THR A 358 32.66 9.70 -2.57
N ALA A 359 32.69 10.08 -3.85
CA ALA A 359 31.78 9.51 -4.85
C ALA A 359 31.97 8.00 -5.03
N THR A 360 33.21 7.50 -4.97
CA THR A 360 33.51 6.07 -5.11
C THR A 360 33.03 5.27 -3.89
N ILE A 361 33.36 5.73 -2.68
CA ILE A 361 32.96 5.06 -1.45
C ILE A 361 31.44 5.13 -1.26
N ALA A 362 30.82 6.28 -1.49
CA ALA A 362 29.37 6.43 -1.45
C ALA A 362 28.68 5.53 -2.50
N GLY A 363 29.25 5.42 -3.71
CA GLY A 363 28.75 4.53 -4.74
C GLY A 363 28.80 3.06 -4.34
N LEU A 364 29.90 2.60 -3.73
CA LEU A 364 30.02 1.24 -3.19
C LEU A 364 29.03 0.98 -2.06
N VAL A 365 28.91 1.90 -1.10
CA VAL A 365 27.95 1.78 0.01
C VAL A 365 26.52 1.73 -0.52
N ALA A 366 26.17 2.60 -1.48
CA ALA A 366 24.85 2.61 -2.11
C ALA A 366 24.56 1.30 -2.86
N ALA A 367 25.53 0.77 -3.62
CA ALA A 367 25.37 -0.49 -4.33
C ALA A 367 25.10 -1.66 -3.35
N ASN A 368 25.89 -1.77 -2.27
CA ASN A 368 25.67 -2.78 -1.24
C ASN A 368 24.32 -2.59 -0.54
N ALA A 369 23.91 -1.35 -0.24
CA ALA A 369 22.62 -1.06 0.38
C ALA A 369 21.43 -1.46 -0.51
N ILE A 370 21.51 -1.18 -1.81
CA ILE A 370 20.49 -1.59 -2.78
C ILE A 370 20.36 -3.12 -2.81
N VAL A 371 21.48 -3.84 -2.91
CA VAL A 371 21.48 -5.31 -2.91
C VAL A 371 20.94 -5.86 -1.59
N ALA A 372 21.29 -5.26 -0.45
CA ALA A 372 20.75 -5.61 0.86
C ALA A 372 19.23 -5.37 0.94
N ILE A 373 18.70 -4.32 0.31
CA ILE A 373 17.25 -4.08 0.18
C ILE A 373 16.60 -5.11 -0.74
N CYS A 374 17.25 -5.51 -1.84
CA CYS A 374 16.74 -6.57 -2.73
C CYS A 374 16.54 -7.89 -1.99
N TRP A 375 17.39 -8.23 -1.01
CA TRP A 375 17.18 -9.37 -0.12
C TRP A 375 15.94 -9.26 0.79
N ARG A 376 15.33 -8.08 0.92
CA ARG A 376 14.06 -7.90 1.66
C ARG A 376 12.84 -8.03 0.76
N ILE A 377 13.02 -8.06 -0.56
CA ILE A 377 11.95 -8.20 -1.54
C ILE A 377 11.81 -9.68 -1.90
N MET A 378 10.81 -10.35 -1.31
CA MET A 378 10.59 -11.79 -1.44
C MET A 378 10.52 -12.31 -2.90
N PRO A 379 9.87 -11.62 -3.86
CA PRO A 379 9.90 -12.03 -5.28
C PRO A 379 11.31 -12.09 -5.90
N LEU A 380 12.28 -11.35 -5.37
CA LEU A 380 13.66 -11.34 -5.88
C LEU A 380 14.51 -12.47 -5.30
N TRP A 381 14.08 -13.16 -4.24
CA TRP A 381 14.89 -14.17 -3.55
C TRP A 381 15.46 -15.26 -4.47
N PRO A 382 14.71 -15.86 -5.41
CA PRO A 382 15.28 -16.87 -6.31
C PRO A 382 16.41 -16.32 -7.16
N PHE A 383 16.29 -15.08 -7.62
CA PHE A 383 17.32 -14.41 -8.39
C PHE A 383 18.54 -14.10 -7.52
N MET A 384 18.33 -13.58 -6.31
CA MET A 384 19.38 -13.24 -5.36
C MET A 384 20.16 -14.49 -4.92
N THR A 385 19.50 -15.57 -4.51
CA THR A 385 20.15 -16.83 -4.14
C THR A 385 20.90 -17.46 -5.31
N ARG A 386 20.38 -17.33 -6.54
CA ARG A 386 21.01 -17.89 -7.74
C ARG A 386 22.29 -17.16 -8.14
N PHE A 387 22.34 -15.83 -8.00
CA PHE A 387 23.45 -15.02 -8.55
C PHE A 387 24.26 -14.24 -7.52
N PHE A 388 23.67 -13.82 -6.40
CA PHE A 388 24.28 -12.98 -5.36
C PHE A 388 24.70 -13.77 -4.11
N MET A 389 24.57 -15.09 -4.12
CA MET A 389 25.01 -15.97 -3.05
C MET A 389 25.96 -17.01 -3.62
N HIS A 390 27.19 -17.06 -3.08
CA HIS A 390 28.15 -18.06 -3.49
C HIS A 390 27.94 -19.36 -2.73
N VAL A 391 27.87 -20.47 -3.46
CA VAL A 391 27.73 -21.82 -2.90
C VAL A 391 28.75 -22.75 -3.57
N PRO A 392 29.72 -23.32 -2.84
CA PRO A 392 30.78 -24.13 -3.44
C PRO A 392 30.30 -25.43 -4.11
N GLY A 393 29.14 -25.95 -3.73
CA GLY A 393 28.54 -27.15 -4.34
C GLY A 393 28.00 -26.96 -5.76
N TYR A 394 27.49 -25.77 -6.07
CA TYR A 394 26.98 -25.44 -7.40
C TYR A 394 27.46 -24.05 -7.85
N PRO A 395 28.78 -23.87 -7.97
CA PRO A 395 29.36 -22.55 -8.18
C PRO A 395 28.97 -22.02 -9.56
N ARG A 396 28.66 -20.73 -9.62
CA ARG A 396 28.47 -20.01 -10.88
C ARG A 396 29.50 -18.92 -10.99
N ALA A 397 30.14 -18.80 -12.14
CA ALA A 397 31.23 -17.85 -12.37
C ALA A 397 30.90 -16.42 -11.90
N VAL A 398 29.72 -15.91 -12.26
CA VAL A 398 29.28 -14.54 -11.91
C VAL A 398 29.14 -14.30 -10.40
N GLN A 399 28.95 -15.36 -9.59
CA GLN A 399 28.83 -15.23 -8.15
C GLN A 399 30.11 -14.69 -7.52
N SER A 400 31.29 -14.85 -8.14
CA SER A 400 32.56 -14.35 -7.59
C SER A 400 32.63 -12.83 -7.47
N ILE A 401 31.78 -12.10 -8.20
CA ILE A 401 31.70 -10.64 -8.11
C ILE A 401 30.44 -10.23 -7.35
N LEU A 402 29.29 -10.81 -7.70
CA LEU A 402 28.00 -10.36 -7.16
C LEU A 402 27.84 -10.67 -5.67
N ASN A 403 28.44 -11.75 -5.16
CA ASN A 403 28.38 -12.06 -3.73
C ASN A 403 29.10 -11.00 -2.87
N VAL A 404 30.09 -10.29 -3.43
CA VAL A 404 30.87 -9.25 -2.74
C VAL A 404 29.98 -8.07 -2.35
N PHE A 405 28.91 -7.83 -3.12
CA PHE A 405 27.94 -6.76 -2.86
C PHE A 405 26.74 -7.20 -2.02
N SER A 406 26.72 -8.46 -1.60
CA SER A 406 25.54 -9.13 -1.04
C SER A 406 25.64 -9.27 0.47
N HIS A 407 24.61 -8.83 1.20
CA HIS A 407 24.54 -8.99 2.66
C HIS A 407 23.13 -9.39 3.09
N VAL A 408 23.04 -10.51 3.80
CA VAL A 408 21.75 -11.05 4.30
C VAL A 408 21.46 -10.55 5.72
N GLN A 409 22.47 -10.52 6.58
CA GLN A 409 22.38 -10.04 7.96
C GLN A 409 22.72 -8.55 8.06
N TYR A 410 21.97 -7.79 8.86
CA TYR A 410 22.15 -6.35 9.01
C TYR A 410 23.46 -6.01 9.73
N GLU A 411 23.85 -6.80 10.72
CA GLU A 411 25.07 -6.63 11.49
C GLU A 411 26.30 -6.82 10.60
N HIS A 412 26.26 -7.82 9.71
CA HIS A 412 27.34 -8.08 8.76
C HIS A 412 27.45 -6.98 7.70
N PHE A 413 26.32 -6.47 7.22
CA PHE A 413 26.30 -5.28 6.34
C PHE A 413 26.92 -4.07 7.04
N LEU A 414 26.48 -3.75 8.26
CA LEU A 414 26.93 -2.57 9.00
C LEU A 414 28.43 -2.65 9.30
N ALA A 415 28.93 -3.80 9.77
CA ALA A 415 30.35 -3.99 10.06
C ALA A 415 31.22 -3.78 8.81
N ASN A 416 30.82 -4.34 7.66
CA ASN A 416 31.54 -4.16 6.41
C ASN A 416 31.50 -2.71 5.91
N MET A 417 30.34 -2.07 5.93
CA MET A 417 30.22 -0.68 5.48
C MET A 417 30.97 0.28 6.39
N MET A 418 30.97 0.04 7.71
CA MET A 418 31.81 0.78 8.66
C MET A 418 33.29 0.66 8.30
N MET A 419 33.81 -0.56 8.12
CA MET A 419 35.21 -0.76 7.75
C MET A 419 35.57 -0.14 6.39
N LEU A 420 34.66 -0.24 5.41
CA LEU A 420 34.84 0.37 4.10
C LEU A 420 34.87 1.90 4.18
N VAL A 421 34.04 2.54 5.01
CA VAL A 421 34.05 4.00 5.19
C VAL A 421 35.27 4.48 5.98
N LEU A 422 35.83 3.67 6.87
CA LEU A 422 37.03 4.02 7.64
C LEU A 422 38.33 3.89 6.81
N VAL A 423 38.50 2.76 6.10
CA VAL A 423 39.75 2.44 5.39
C VAL A 423 39.68 2.80 3.90
N GLY A 424 38.48 2.77 3.32
CA GLY A 424 38.27 3.03 1.90
C GLY A 424 38.75 4.41 1.43
N PRO A 425 38.33 5.52 2.08
CA PRO A 425 38.75 6.85 1.67
C PRO A 425 40.27 7.04 1.69
N VAL A 426 40.92 6.67 2.80
CA VAL A 426 42.37 6.81 2.97
C VAL A 426 43.15 5.94 1.97
N CYS A 427 42.64 4.75 1.64
CA CYS A 427 43.27 3.91 0.62
C CYS A 427 43.05 4.48 -0.79
N CYS A 428 41.83 4.92 -1.10
CA CYS A 428 41.48 5.49 -2.41
C CYS A 428 42.27 6.78 -2.70
N ASP A 429 42.45 7.65 -1.71
CA ASP A 429 43.30 8.84 -1.83
C ASP A 429 44.79 8.46 -1.99
N LEU A 430 45.24 7.35 -1.38
CA LEU A 430 46.63 6.91 -1.45
C LEU A 430 47.02 6.29 -2.81
N VAL A 431 46.15 5.47 -3.40
CA VAL A 431 46.47 4.68 -4.62
C VAL A 431 45.74 5.15 -5.87
N GLY A 432 44.80 6.09 -5.73
CA GLY A 432 43.92 6.56 -6.78
C GLY A 432 42.73 5.62 -7.04
N ARG A 433 41.65 6.19 -7.60
CA ARG A 433 40.37 5.50 -7.83
C ARG A 433 40.50 4.23 -8.67
N GLY A 434 41.30 4.26 -9.74
CA GLY A 434 41.46 3.13 -10.67
C GLY A 434 42.04 1.90 -9.97
N THR A 435 43.20 2.07 -9.33
CA THR A 435 43.86 1.00 -8.56
C THR A 435 42.98 0.51 -7.42
N PHE A 436 42.36 1.43 -6.67
CA PHE A 436 41.45 1.08 -5.58
C PHE A 436 40.31 0.17 -6.05
N MET A 437 39.60 0.56 -7.13
CA MET A 437 38.50 -0.23 -7.67
C MET A 437 38.97 -1.58 -8.23
N ALA A 438 40.11 -1.61 -8.91
CA ALA A 438 40.68 -2.85 -9.43
C ALA A 438 41.04 -3.83 -8.31
N THR A 439 41.65 -3.34 -7.22
CA THR A 439 41.95 -4.16 -6.04
C THR A 439 40.68 -4.61 -5.35
N TYR A 440 39.68 -3.75 -5.17
CA TYR A 440 38.41 -4.10 -4.51
C TYR A 440 37.71 -5.27 -5.23
N ILE A 441 37.52 -5.15 -6.54
CA ILE A 441 36.85 -6.18 -7.36
C ILE A 441 37.69 -7.46 -7.43
N SER A 442 39.01 -7.34 -7.66
CA SER A 442 39.89 -8.50 -7.76
C SER A 442 40.02 -9.24 -6.42
N ALA A 443 40.10 -8.53 -5.30
CA ALA A 443 40.20 -9.13 -3.96
C ALA A 443 38.91 -9.87 -3.59
N GLY A 444 37.74 -9.32 -3.90
CA GLY A 444 36.47 -10.03 -3.72
C GLY A 444 36.35 -11.29 -4.61
N ALA A 445 36.75 -11.18 -5.88
CA ALA A 445 36.72 -12.28 -6.83
C ALA A 445 37.68 -13.43 -6.47
N VAL A 446 38.93 -13.10 -6.12
CA VAL A 446 39.95 -14.07 -5.68
C VAL A 446 39.62 -14.63 -4.31
N GLY A 447 39.07 -13.82 -3.40
CA GLY A 447 38.56 -14.31 -2.11
C GLY A 447 37.49 -15.38 -2.31
N THR A 448 36.49 -15.12 -3.15
CA THR A 448 35.45 -16.12 -3.46
C THR A 448 36.04 -17.36 -4.11
N LEU A 449 37.03 -17.20 -5.00
CA LEU A 449 37.73 -18.33 -5.61
C LEU A 449 38.49 -19.17 -4.57
N ALA A 450 39.17 -18.53 -3.61
CA ALA A 450 39.88 -19.20 -2.54
C ALA A 450 38.93 -20.05 -1.68
N SER A 451 37.75 -19.51 -1.35
CA SER A 451 36.70 -20.26 -0.65
C SER A 451 36.19 -21.46 -1.44
N LEU A 452 35.99 -21.29 -2.75
CA LEU A 452 35.58 -22.37 -3.64
C LEU A 452 36.59 -23.53 -3.63
N TYR A 453 37.87 -23.20 -3.77
CA TYR A 453 38.95 -24.18 -3.76
C TYR A 453 39.10 -24.84 -2.38
N TRP A 454 38.99 -24.07 -1.30
CA TRP A 454 39.05 -24.60 0.06
C TRP A 454 37.90 -25.59 0.36
N ALA A 455 36.71 -25.33 -0.15
CA ALA A 455 35.56 -26.22 0.00
C ALA A 455 35.64 -27.48 -0.88
N ASN A 456 36.19 -27.39 -2.10
CA ASN A 456 36.22 -28.53 -3.02
C ASN A 456 37.49 -29.42 -2.89
N LEU A 457 38.62 -28.86 -2.47
CA LEU A 457 39.91 -29.56 -2.37
C LEU A 457 40.47 -29.60 -0.95
N GLY A 458 40.03 -28.69 -0.08
CA GLY A 458 40.49 -28.58 1.30
C GLY A 458 39.53 -29.24 2.30
N ARG A 459 39.43 -28.63 3.48
CA ARG A 459 38.53 -29.06 4.57
C ARG A 459 37.30 -28.15 4.71
N GLY A 460 36.98 -27.37 3.67
CA GLY A 460 35.83 -26.47 3.68
C GLY A 460 34.50 -27.23 3.51
N ASN A 461 33.40 -26.54 3.80
CA ASN A 461 32.06 -27.10 3.66
C ASN A 461 31.48 -26.70 2.28
N ILE A 462 31.04 -27.70 1.52
CA ILE A 462 30.51 -27.53 0.16
C ILE A 462 29.11 -26.90 0.15
N SER A 463 28.36 -27.10 1.22
CA SER A 463 27.03 -26.51 1.44
C SER A 463 27.10 -25.15 2.12
N ALA A 464 28.29 -24.65 2.46
CA ALA A 464 28.42 -23.31 3.03
C ALA A 464 28.00 -22.25 2.00
N HIS A 465 27.41 -21.18 2.50
CA HIS A 465 27.05 -20.02 1.69
C HIS A 465 27.91 -18.84 2.11
N SER A 466 28.49 -18.15 1.13
CA SER A 466 29.37 -16.99 1.35
C SER A 466 28.80 -15.76 0.65
N VAL A 467 28.65 -14.68 1.42
CA VAL A 467 28.16 -13.38 0.99
C VAL A 467 28.90 -12.30 1.76
N GLY A 468 29.22 -11.19 1.11
CA GLY A 468 29.73 -9.98 1.76
C GLY A 468 31.03 -9.43 1.19
N ALA A 469 31.25 -8.14 1.45
CA ALA A 469 32.40 -7.38 0.98
C ALA A 469 33.72 -7.66 1.74
N SER A 470 33.72 -8.55 2.72
CA SER A 470 34.83 -8.71 3.67
C SER A 470 36.16 -9.04 2.98
N ALA A 471 36.19 -9.94 2.00
CA ALA A 471 37.39 -10.26 1.23
C ALA A 471 37.96 -9.03 0.50
N ALA A 472 37.09 -8.21 -0.09
CA ALA A 472 37.50 -6.97 -0.75
C ALA A 472 38.07 -5.96 0.27
N ILE A 473 37.42 -5.81 1.42
CA ILE A 473 37.86 -4.92 2.51
C ILE A 473 39.22 -5.39 3.07
N TRP A 474 39.43 -6.69 3.26
CA TRP A 474 40.72 -7.25 3.68
C TRP A 474 41.82 -6.96 2.66
N GLY A 475 41.53 -7.05 1.36
CA GLY A 475 42.45 -6.67 0.30
C GLY A 475 42.81 -5.18 0.31
N ILE A 476 41.82 -4.31 0.50
CA ILE A 476 42.02 -2.85 0.63
C ILE A 476 42.81 -2.50 1.89
N ALA A 477 42.51 -3.14 3.02
CA ALA A 477 43.23 -2.94 4.27
C ALA A 477 44.70 -3.41 4.16
N ALA A 478 44.94 -4.56 3.53
CA ALA A 478 46.29 -5.04 3.24
C ALA A 478 47.06 -4.04 2.34
N LEU A 479 46.42 -3.58 1.26
CA LEU A 479 47.00 -2.60 0.34
C LEU A 479 47.39 -1.31 1.08
N TYR A 480 46.46 -0.75 1.86
CA TYR A 480 46.69 0.47 2.62
C TYR A 480 47.80 0.31 3.65
N CYS A 481 47.73 -0.69 4.52
CA CYS A 481 48.71 -0.89 5.60
C CYS A 481 50.13 -1.18 5.07
N LEU A 482 50.25 -1.75 3.87
CA LEU A 482 51.54 -2.00 3.24
C LEU A 482 52.09 -0.76 2.53
N LEU A 483 51.26 0.10 1.94
CA LEU A 483 51.73 1.27 1.19
C LEU A 483 51.82 2.55 2.01
N THR A 484 51.09 2.65 3.10
CA THR A 484 51.03 3.88 3.89
C THR A 484 52.30 4.08 4.72
N ASP A 485 52.75 5.34 4.80
CA ASP A 485 53.86 5.80 5.66
C ASP A 485 53.35 6.70 6.80
N GLN A 486 52.06 6.61 7.09
CA GLN A 486 51.41 7.35 8.16
C GLN A 486 51.82 6.75 9.51
N GLU A 487 52.15 7.62 10.48
CA GLU A 487 52.72 7.24 11.78
C GLU A 487 51.79 7.53 12.95
N ARG A 488 50.72 8.31 12.71
CA ARG A 488 49.76 8.70 13.75
C ARG A 488 48.33 8.55 13.25
N LEU A 489 47.42 8.20 14.14
CA LEU A 489 46.00 8.07 13.85
C LEU A 489 45.17 8.80 14.92
N LYS A 490 44.25 9.67 14.49
CA LYS A 490 43.23 10.27 15.35
C LYS A 490 41.93 9.49 15.19
N ILE A 491 41.44 8.92 16.28
CA ILE A 491 40.22 8.12 16.33
C ILE A 491 39.03 9.05 16.60
N PRO A 492 37.91 8.95 15.87
CA PRO A 492 36.76 9.87 15.99
C PRO A 492 36.15 9.97 17.40
N PHE A 493 36.36 8.96 18.25
CA PHE A 493 35.71 8.81 19.56
C PHE A 493 36.61 9.13 20.75
N VAL A 494 37.90 9.40 20.52
CA VAL A 494 38.87 9.75 21.58
C VAL A 494 39.32 11.17 21.35
N LYS A 495 38.82 12.09 22.19
CA LYS A 495 39.02 13.53 22.06
C LYS A 495 40.53 13.86 21.97
N ASP A 496 40.94 14.38 20.81
CA ASP A 496 42.26 14.97 20.51
C ASP A 496 43.51 14.11 20.81
N GLN A 497 43.37 12.80 21.00
CA GLN A 497 44.52 11.92 21.19
C GLN A 497 45.03 11.37 19.85
N GLU A 498 46.29 11.68 19.56
CA GLU A 498 47.05 11.03 18.49
C GLU A 498 47.63 9.73 19.01
N VAL A 499 47.20 8.61 18.45
CA VAL A 499 47.75 7.29 18.78
C VAL A 499 48.85 6.95 17.78
N ALA A 500 49.98 6.43 18.27
CA ALA A 500 51.03 5.92 17.40
C ALA A 500 50.46 4.79 16.51
N PHE A 501 50.56 4.97 15.20
CA PHE A 501 50.01 4.08 14.21
C PHE A 501 51.14 3.31 13.54
N TRP A 502 51.13 1.99 13.71
CA TRP A 502 52.12 1.07 13.14
C TRP A 502 51.43 0.19 12.08
N PRO A 503 51.11 0.71 10.88
CA PRO A 503 50.24 0.03 9.92
C PRO A 503 50.71 -1.38 9.53
N LYS A 504 52.01 -1.57 9.34
CA LYS A 504 52.60 -2.87 9.02
C LYS A 504 52.46 -3.87 10.17
N MET A 505 52.66 -3.43 11.42
CA MET A 505 52.47 -4.26 12.61
C MET A 505 50.99 -4.57 12.85
N LEU A 506 50.10 -3.59 12.63
CA LEU A 506 48.66 -3.79 12.69
C LEU A 506 48.20 -4.85 11.69
N PHE A 507 48.69 -4.77 10.44
CA PHE A 507 48.40 -5.78 9.44
C PHE A 507 48.94 -7.16 9.83
N ALA A 508 50.18 -7.24 10.33
CA ALA A 508 50.74 -8.50 10.83
C ALA A 508 49.91 -9.09 11.98
N ALA A 509 49.44 -8.25 12.91
CA ALA A 509 48.57 -8.67 14.01
C ALA A 509 47.21 -9.18 13.49
N PHE A 510 46.62 -8.53 12.50
CA PHE A 510 45.38 -8.99 11.87
C PHE A 510 45.54 -10.33 11.14
N VAL A 511 46.63 -10.50 10.39
CA VAL A 511 46.95 -11.79 9.74
C VAL A 511 47.15 -12.88 10.80
N ALA A 512 47.88 -12.60 11.88
CA ALA A 512 48.08 -13.54 12.98
C ALA A 512 46.75 -13.92 13.67
N LEU A 513 45.85 -12.95 13.88
CA LEU A 513 44.53 -13.18 14.45
C LEU A 513 43.65 -14.05 13.53
N GLU A 514 43.65 -13.78 12.22
CA GLU A 514 42.90 -14.61 11.25
C GLU A 514 43.45 -16.04 11.20
N ILE A 515 44.78 -16.22 11.20
CA ILE A 515 45.41 -17.54 11.29
C ILE A 515 44.99 -18.25 12.57
N PHE A 516 45.08 -17.58 13.72
CA PHE A 516 44.71 -18.13 15.02
C PHE A 516 43.22 -18.55 15.07
N ASN A 517 42.33 -17.73 14.51
CA ASN A 517 40.91 -18.02 14.44
C ASN A 517 40.62 -19.22 13.51
N ALA A 518 41.31 -19.30 12.36
CA ALA A 518 41.22 -20.42 11.44
C ALA A 518 41.65 -21.74 12.10
N PHE A 519 42.73 -21.73 12.90
CA PHE A 519 43.21 -22.93 13.61
C PHE A 519 42.31 -23.36 14.77
N LYS A 520 41.70 -22.42 15.50
CA LYS A 520 40.85 -22.76 16.65
C LYS A 520 39.46 -23.28 16.27
N GLY A 521 39.03 -23.16 15.01
CA GLY A 521 37.72 -23.64 14.53
C GLY A 521 36.51 -23.02 15.25
N ARG A 522 36.71 -21.96 16.05
CA ARG A 522 35.69 -21.34 16.90
C ARG A 522 34.71 -20.45 16.13
N ALA A 523 35.03 -20.07 14.90
CA ALA A 523 34.19 -19.25 14.05
C ALA A 523 33.78 -20.03 12.78
N LYS A 524 32.91 -21.05 12.92
CA LYS A 524 32.33 -21.77 11.77
C LYS A 524 31.55 -20.87 10.80
N THR A 525 31.31 -19.62 11.17
CA THR A 525 30.58 -18.60 10.41
C THR A 525 31.46 -17.68 9.59
N LEU A 526 32.79 -17.68 9.78
CA LEU A 526 33.72 -16.81 9.04
C LEU A 526 34.47 -17.59 7.96
N ASP A 527 34.38 -17.10 6.73
CA ASP A 527 35.05 -17.69 5.57
C ASP A 527 36.51 -17.21 5.50
N HIS A 528 37.37 -17.78 6.36
CA HIS A 528 38.79 -17.42 6.44
C HIS A 528 39.53 -17.56 5.11
N ALA A 529 39.17 -18.54 4.27
CA ALA A 529 39.77 -18.73 2.95
C ALA A 529 39.54 -17.49 2.06
N SER A 530 38.34 -16.91 2.10
CA SER A 530 38.04 -15.67 1.38
C SER A 530 38.91 -14.50 1.84
N HIS A 531 39.15 -14.38 3.14
CA HIS A 531 39.95 -13.30 3.71
C HIS A 531 41.40 -13.40 3.23
N PHE A 532 42.01 -14.59 3.29
CA PHE A 532 43.37 -14.81 2.80
C PHE A 532 43.49 -14.57 1.29
N GLY A 533 42.50 -15.00 0.50
CA GLY A 533 42.45 -14.71 -0.94
C GLY A 533 42.40 -13.21 -1.23
N GLY A 534 41.58 -12.46 -0.49
CA GLY A 534 41.51 -11.00 -0.59
C GLY A 534 42.81 -10.30 -0.19
N MET A 535 43.40 -10.69 0.95
CA MET A 535 44.69 -10.16 1.40
C MET A 535 45.81 -10.40 0.38
N ALA A 536 45.86 -11.57 -0.24
CA ALA A 536 46.86 -11.91 -1.24
C ALA A 536 46.84 -10.92 -2.43
N VAL A 537 45.65 -10.51 -2.88
CA VAL A 537 45.50 -9.49 -3.93
C VAL A 537 46.00 -8.13 -3.47
N GLY A 538 45.67 -7.72 -2.23
CA GLY A 538 46.17 -6.47 -1.66
C GLY A 538 47.69 -6.43 -1.55
N ILE A 539 48.31 -7.53 -1.07
CA ILE A 539 49.76 -7.70 -0.99
C ILE A 539 50.40 -7.65 -2.38
N ALA A 540 49.85 -8.39 -3.35
CA ALA A 540 50.38 -8.42 -4.72
C ALA A 540 50.31 -7.04 -5.37
N THR A 541 49.20 -6.32 -5.18
CA THR A 541 49.03 -4.95 -5.69
C THR A 541 50.05 -4.00 -5.05
N ALA A 542 50.22 -4.07 -3.71
CA ALA A 542 51.20 -3.25 -3.00
C ALA A 542 52.64 -3.54 -3.47
N GLY A 543 52.98 -4.80 -3.69
CA GLY A 543 54.26 -5.22 -4.24
C GLY A 543 54.52 -4.69 -5.64
N TYR A 544 53.53 -4.80 -6.54
CA TYR A 544 53.59 -4.26 -7.90
C TYR A 544 53.77 -2.74 -7.91
N MET A 545 53.02 -2.00 -7.08
CA MET A 545 53.16 -0.55 -6.99
C MET A 545 54.54 -0.13 -6.49
N ARG A 546 55.07 -0.81 -5.46
CA ARG A 546 56.45 -0.56 -4.99
C ARG A 546 57.49 -0.84 -6.07
N ALA A 547 57.36 -1.94 -6.80
CA ALA A 547 58.29 -2.30 -7.88
C ALA A 547 58.25 -1.31 -9.06
N THR A 548 57.12 -0.65 -9.30
CA THR A 548 56.93 0.34 -10.38
C THR A 548 57.20 1.78 -9.96
N GLY A 549 57.88 1.99 -8.82
CA GLY A 549 58.34 3.32 -8.37
C GLY A 549 57.31 4.16 -7.64
N PHE A 550 56.35 3.55 -6.94
CA PHE A 550 55.32 4.28 -6.18
C PHE A 550 55.90 5.32 -5.20
N SER A 551 57.00 5.00 -4.50
CA SER A 551 57.64 5.94 -3.56
C SER A 551 58.19 7.19 -4.25
N GLU A 552 58.70 7.06 -5.48
CA GLU A 552 59.24 8.20 -6.26
C GLU A 552 58.12 9.09 -6.79
N LYS A 553 57.03 8.49 -7.30
CA LYS A 553 55.85 9.24 -7.78
C LYS A 553 55.15 10.03 -6.68
N ARG A 554 55.09 9.49 -5.45
CA ARG A 554 54.48 10.16 -4.29
C ARG A 554 55.27 11.39 -3.83
N ILE A 555 56.60 11.38 -3.97
CA ILE A 555 57.46 12.54 -3.64
C ILE A 555 57.31 13.65 -4.69
N GLY A 556 57.04 13.29 -5.95
CA GLY A 556 56.92 14.23 -7.08
C GLY A 556 55.52 14.79 -7.36
N GLY A 557 54.45 14.23 -6.80
CA GLY A 557 53.08 14.66 -7.10
C GLY A 557 52.07 14.25 -6.02
N VAL A 558 51.79 15.18 -5.11
CA VAL A 558 50.59 15.09 -4.27
C VAL A 558 49.39 15.47 -5.15
N GLU A 559 48.57 14.50 -5.53
CA GLU A 559 47.29 14.76 -6.18
C GLU A 559 46.41 15.53 -5.17
N LYS A 560 46.26 16.85 -5.38
CA LYS A 560 45.71 17.81 -4.39
C LYS A 560 44.21 17.68 -4.11
N ASP A 561 43.51 16.71 -4.68
CA ASP A 561 42.03 16.69 -4.75
C ASP A 561 41.37 15.50 -3.99
N GLY A 562 42.08 14.92 -3.00
CA GLY A 562 41.57 13.86 -2.12
C GLY A 562 40.76 14.37 -0.92
N VAL A 563 40.00 13.49 -0.26
CA VAL A 563 39.21 13.86 0.94
C VAL A 563 40.15 14.23 2.09
N GLN A 564 41.29 13.52 2.21
CA GLN A 564 42.29 13.80 3.23
C GLN A 564 42.95 15.17 3.04
N SER A 565 43.22 15.61 1.80
CA SER A 565 43.77 16.95 1.55
C SER A 565 42.73 18.04 1.83
N ARG A 566 41.47 17.81 1.44
CA ARG A 566 40.35 18.73 1.71
C ARG A 566 39.99 18.84 3.20
N ALA A 567 40.23 17.80 3.98
CA ALA A 567 40.06 17.80 5.43
C ALA A 567 41.16 18.56 6.20
N GLY A 568 42.18 19.10 5.51
CA GLY A 568 43.21 19.96 6.12
C GLY A 568 44.22 19.22 7.01
N THR A 569 44.32 17.89 6.90
CA THR A 569 45.31 17.11 7.66
C THR A 569 46.65 17.10 6.93
N GLU A 570 47.45 18.15 7.10
CA GLU A 570 48.81 18.23 6.58
C GLU A 570 49.79 17.58 7.58
N GLY A 571 50.20 16.33 7.34
CA GLY A 571 51.18 15.62 8.18
C GLY A 571 51.17 14.09 8.02
N LYS A 572 52.02 13.37 8.78
CA LYS A 572 52.01 11.89 8.90
C LYS A 572 50.88 11.38 9.83
N THR A 573 49.81 12.16 9.99
CA THR A 573 48.67 11.86 10.84
C THR A 573 47.43 11.64 9.99
N VAL A 574 46.74 10.52 10.21
CA VAL A 574 45.45 10.21 9.60
C VAL A 574 44.35 10.58 10.60
N ASP A 575 43.55 11.59 10.30
CA ASP A 575 42.37 11.93 11.08
C ASP A 575 41.11 11.32 10.44
N VAL A 576 40.71 10.16 10.96
CA VAL A 576 39.57 9.43 10.44
C VAL A 576 38.27 10.19 10.71
N GLY A 577 38.20 10.95 11.80
CA GLY A 577 37.03 11.75 12.16
C GLY A 577 36.84 12.93 11.21
N ALA A 578 37.92 13.65 10.92
CA ALA A 578 37.90 14.77 9.98
C ALA A 578 37.57 14.31 8.55
N ILE A 579 38.14 13.18 8.10
CA ILE A 579 37.86 12.61 6.77
C ILE A 579 36.38 12.21 6.65
N ALA A 580 35.83 11.53 7.67
CA ALA A 580 34.41 11.15 7.68
C ALA A 580 33.48 12.38 7.73
N ALA A 581 33.82 13.39 8.53
CA ALA A 581 33.06 14.63 8.62
C ALA A 581 33.09 15.41 7.31
N GLN A 582 34.26 15.50 6.65
CA GLN A 582 34.41 16.16 5.35
C GLN A 582 33.62 15.43 4.26
N GLY A 583 33.71 14.10 4.19
CA GLY A 583 32.91 13.31 3.25
C GLY A 583 31.40 13.51 3.47
N ALA A 584 30.95 13.56 4.72
CA ALA A 584 29.55 13.84 5.06
C ALA A 584 29.14 15.28 4.69
N ALA A 585 30.03 16.26 4.85
CA ALA A 585 29.80 17.64 4.43
C ALA A 585 29.66 17.73 2.90
N GLU A 586 30.56 17.10 2.13
CA GLU A 586 30.49 17.04 0.65
C GLU A 586 29.15 16.43 0.18
N VAL A 587 28.71 15.34 0.80
CA VAL A 587 27.41 14.71 0.48
C VAL A 587 26.25 15.64 0.83
N LYS A 588 26.27 16.29 1.99
CA LYS A 588 25.23 17.23 2.39
C LYS A 588 25.17 18.43 1.44
N GLU A 589 26.32 18.99 1.09
CA GLU A 589 26.43 20.13 0.18
C GLU A 589 25.96 19.78 -1.23
N SER A 590 26.32 18.62 -1.78
CA SER A 590 25.82 18.19 -3.10
C SER A 590 24.30 17.97 -3.11
N LEU A 591 23.70 17.51 -2.01
CA LEU A 591 22.24 17.32 -1.90
C LEU A 591 21.48 18.64 -1.72
N VAL A 592 22.08 19.61 -1.03
CA VAL A 592 21.45 20.92 -0.74
C VAL A 592 21.74 21.96 -1.82
N GLY A 593 22.94 21.93 -2.41
CA GLY A 593 23.46 22.85 -3.43
C GLY A 593 22.78 22.72 -4.79
N SER A 594 22.16 21.58 -5.07
CA SER A 594 21.34 21.34 -6.28
C SER A 594 20.01 22.13 -6.31
N LYS A 595 19.75 23.00 -5.30
CA LYS A 595 18.57 23.88 -5.22
C LYS A 595 18.80 25.35 -5.58
N LYS A 596 19.97 25.75 -6.06
CA LYS A 596 20.21 27.13 -6.51
C LYS A 596 20.08 27.29 -8.02
#